data_AF-A0A1G0PJX8-F1
#
_entry.id   AF-A0A1G0PJX8-F1
#
_cell.length_a   1.000
_cell.length_b   1.000
_cell.length_c   1.000
_cell.angle_alpha   90.00
_cell.angle_beta   90.00
_cell.angle_gamma   90.00
#
_symmetry.space_group_name_H-M   'P 1'
#
loop_
_entity.id
_entity.type
_entity.pdbx_description
1 polymer ?
#
loop_
_entity_poly.entity_id
_entity_poly.type
_entity_poly.pdbx_seq_one_letter_code
_entity_poly.pdbx_strand_id
1 'polypeptide(L)'
;MANIIFILLAIILVALTILYNIKKKTTCPECGSKNVNRTGKKNYKESPAIAVFGSPDSYYEFEYKCENCGHVFWKESKAVIFN
;
A
#
# COMPACT_ATOMS: atom_id res chain seq x y z
N MET A 1 -39.44 -1.31 12.67
CA MET A 1 -38.86 -0.16 11.96
C MET A 1 -37.41 0.12 12.38
N ALA A 2 -37.06 0.12 13.68
CA ALA A 2 -35.68 0.34 14.15
C ALA A 2 -34.66 -0.69 13.61
N ASN A 3 -34.98 -1.98 13.61
CA ASN A 3 -34.02 -3.03 13.15
C ASN A 3 -33.60 -2.88 11.68
N ILE A 4 -34.48 -2.39 10.81
CA ILE A 4 -34.19 -2.19 9.38
C ILE A 4 -33.18 -1.04 9.21
N ILE A 5 -33.30 0.01 10.02
CA ILE A 5 -32.40 1.17 10.00
C ILE A 5 -31.00 0.78 10.49
N PHE A 6 -30.93 -0.06 11.53
CA PHE A 6 -29.64 -0.59 12.03
C PHE A 6 -28.93 -1.46 10.99
N ILE A 7 -29.66 -2.30 10.26
CA ILE A 7 -29.08 -3.13 9.19
C ILE A 7 -28.53 -2.26 8.05
N LEU A 8 -29.26 -1.22 7.64
CA LEU A 8 -28.80 -0.27 6.61
C LEU A 8 -27.52 0.47 7.03
N LEU A 9 -27.45 0.94 8.27
CA LEU A 9 -26.25 1.60 8.81
C LEU A 9 -25.03 0.68 8.83
N ALA A 10 -25.21 -0.59 9.21
CA ALA A 10 -24.14 -1.59 9.21
C ALA A 10 -23.58 -1.82 7.79
N ILE A 11 -24.46 -1.93 6.78
CA ILE A 11 -24.04 -2.12 5.38
C ILE A 11 -23.24 -0.92 4.88
N ILE A 12 -23.67 0.31 5.20
CA ILE A 12 -22.95 1.55 4.82
C ILE A 12 -21.56 1.60 5.45
N LEU A 13 -21.43 1.27 6.74
CA LEU A 13 -20.15 1.24 7.44
C LEU A 13 -19.19 0.21 6.84
N VAL A 14 -19.68 -0.97 6.49
CA VAL A 14 -18.89 -2.01 5.82
C VAL A 14 -18.43 -1.56 4.42
N ALA A 15 -19.31 -0.92 3.64
CA ALA A 15 -18.94 -0.38 2.34
C ALA A 15 -17.86 0.72 2.44
N LEU A 16 -17.98 1.63 3.42
CA LEU A 16 -17.01 2.70 3.65
C LEU A 16 -15.64 2.15 4.10
N THR A 17 -15.62 1.14 4.97
CA THR A 17 -14.37 0.50 5.42
C THR A 17 -13.67 -0.27 4.30
N ILE A 18 -14.43 -0.97 3.44
CA ILE A 18 -13.89 -1.61 2.23
C ILE A 18 -13.29 -0.55 1.30
N LEU A 19 -14.04 0.54 1.02
CA LEU A 19 -13.56 1.64 0.18
C LEU A 19 -12.30 2.29 0.74
N TYR A 20 -12.20 2.47 2.07
CA TYR A 20 -11.04 3.06 2.71
C TYR A 20 -9.81 2.15 2.63
N ASN A 21 -9.97 0.83 2.87
CA ASN A 21 -8.88 -0.14 2.77
C ASN A 21 -8.34 -0.31 1.35
N ILE A 22 -9.21 -0.26 0.33
CA ILE A 22 -8.78 -0.29 -1.09
C ILE A 22 -8.00 0.98 -1.45
N LYS A 23 -8.22 2.10 -0.74
CA LYS A 23 -7.63 3.40 -1.05
C LYS A 23 -6.25 3.66 -0.44
N LYS A 24 -5.50 2.64 -0.02
CA LYS A 24 -4.04 2.77 0.19
C LYS A 24 -3.32 2.91 -1.16
N LYS A 25 -3.75 3.90 -1.97
CA LYS A 25 -3.20 4.23 -3.26
C LYS A 25 -1.84 4.89 -3.05
N THR A 26 -0.82 4.32 -3.67
CA THR A 26 0.48 4.96 -3.77
C THR A 26 0.32 6.32 -4.45
N THR A 27 1.00 7.33 -3.92
CA THR A 27 0.94 8.70 -4.42
C THR A 27 2.32 9.05 -4.95
N CYS A 28 2.38 9.76 -6.07
CA CYS A 28 3.65 10.23 -6.63
C CYS A 28 4.28 11.27 -5.70
N PRO A 29 5.55 11.12 -5.31
CA PRO A 29 6.22 12.06 -4.41
C PRO A 29 6.43 13.45 -5.05
N GLU A 30 6.69 13.50 -6.36
CA GLU A 30 6.91 14.76 -7.09
C GLU A 30 5.63 15.61 -7.23
N CYS A 31 4.57 15.03 -7.78
CA CYS A 31 3.38 15.80 -8.19
C CYS A 31 2.13 15.52 -7.34
N GLY A 32 2.20 14.63 -6.35
CA GLY A 32 1.05 14.26 -5.52
C GLY A 32 -0.05 13.49 -6.25
N SER A 33 0.14 13.11 -7.52
CA SER A 33 -0.87 12.38 -8.29
C SER A 33 -1.04 10.95 -7.76
N LYS A 34 -2.30 10.49 -7.72
CA LYS A 34 -2.67 9.11 -7.41
C LYS A 34 -2.71 8.21 -8.64
N ASN A 35 -2.50 8.79 -9.83
CA ASN A 35 -2.39 8.04 -11.08
C ASN A 35 -0.95 7.54 -11.24
N VAL A 36 -0.65 6.47 -10.50
CA VAL A 36 0.65 5.80 -10.52
C VAL A 36 0.45 4.34 -10.89
N ASN A 37 1.27 3.87 -11.81
CA ASN A 37 1.21 2.52 -12.33
C ASN A 37 2.48 1.76 -11.93
N ARG A 38 2.33 0.48 -11.58
CA ARG A 38 3.48 -0.34 -11.21
C ARG A 38 4.09 -0.90 -12.49
N THR A 39 5.38 -0.65 -12.72
CA THR A 39 6.05 -1.05 -13.98
C THR A 39 6.39 -2.54 -14.04
N GLY A 40 6.22 -3.26 -12.93
CA GLY A 40 6.50 -4.70 -12.81
C GLY A 40 7.90 -5.01 -12.31
N LYS A 41 8.83 -4.04 -12.30
CA LYS A 41 10.15 -4.23 -11.69
C LYS A 41 10.02 -4.32 -10.17
N LYS A 42 10.70 -5.33 -9.62
CA LYS A 42 10.80 -5.55 -8.17
C LYS A 42 12.24 -5.86 -7.82
N ASN A 43 12.72 -5.28 -6.73
CA ASN A 43 14.02 -5.61 -6.15
C ASN A 43 13.79 -6.18 -4.75
N TYR A 44 14.44 -7.28 -4.43
CA TYR A 44 14.53 -7.78 -3.06
C TYR A 44 15.73 -7.11 -2.40
N LYS A 45 15.51 -6.55 -1.21
CA LYS A 45 16.57 -5.98 -0.39
C LYS A 45 16.41 -6.45 1.05
N GLU A 46 17.54 -6.60 1.72
CA GLU A 46 17.59 -6.85 3.15
C GLU A 46 18.01 -5.56 3.82
N SER A 47 17.26 -5.15 4.85
CA SER A 47 17.61 -3.95 5.58
C SER A 47 18.92 -4.21 6.33
N PRO A 48 19.96 -3.39 6.14
CA PRO A 48 21.19 -3.48 6.93
C PRO A 48 20.98 -3.01 8.37
N ALA A 49 19.76 -2.60 8.75
CA ALA A 49 19.44 -2.10 10.07
C ALA A 49 19.52 -3.21 11.13
N ILE A 50 20.73 -3.36 11.66
CA ILE A 50 21.01 -3.71 13.05
C ILE A 50 20.46 -5.09 13.45
N ALA A 51 21.16 -6.14 13.01
CA ALA A 51 21.10 -7.50 13.54
C ALA A 51 21.64 -7.61 14.98
N VAL A 52 21.33 -6.64 15.85
CA VAL A 52 21.73 -6.67 17.26
C VAL A 52 20.65 -7.35 18.12
N PHE A 53 19.38 -7.38 17.67
CA PHE A 53 18.28 -7.99 18.45
C PHE A 53 17.19 -8.72 17.63
N GLY A 54 17.33 -8.91 16.31
CA GLY A 54 16.32 -9.63 15.52
C GLY A 54 16.78 -9.95 14.09
N SER A 55 16.13 -10.95 13.48
CA SER A 55 16.37 -11.35 12.08
C SER A 55 16.28 -10.15 11.14
N PRO A 56 17.12 -10.07 10.09
CA PRO A 56 17.10 -8.95 9.15
C PRO A 56 15.71 -8.79 8.53
N ASP A 57 15.13 -7.60 8.68
CA ASP A 57 13.88 -7.25 8.02
C ASP A 57 14.13 -7.21 6.50
N SER A 58 13.54 -8.16 5.79
CA SER A 58 13.56 -8.17 4.33
C SER A 58 12.39 -7.36 3.77
N TYR A 59 12.64 -6.67 2.66
CA TYR A 59 11.61 -5.88 1.99
C TYR A 59 11.75 -5.96 0.47
N TYR A 60 10.61 -5.82 -0.21
CA TYR A 60 10.57 -5.66 -1.65
C TYR A 60 10.43 -4.18 -1.98
N GLU A 61 11.27 -3.70 -2.88
CA GLU A 61 11.04 -2.41 -3.54
C GLU A 61 10.32 -2.66 -4.86
N PHE A 62 9.21 -1.97 -5.07
CA PHE A 62 8.50 -1.98 -6.34
C PHE A 62 8.68 -0.64 -7.04
N GLU A 63 8.99 -0.69 -8.34
CA GLU A 63 9.07 0.49 -9.18
C GLU A 63 7.66 0.93 -9.60
N TYR A 64 7.37 2.21 -9.39
CA TYR A 64 6.15 2.88 -9.80
C TYR A 64 6.50 4.01 -10.75
N LYS A 65 5.68 4.18 -11.79
CA LYS A 65 5.73 5.33 -12.69
C LYS A 65 4.47 6.15 -12.51
N CYS A 66 4.61 7.46 -12.33
CA CYS A 66 3.47 8.35 -12.37
C CYS A 66 3.08 8.62 -13.83
N GLU A 67 1.82 8.39 -14.17
CA GLU A 67 1.30 8.64 -15.51
C GLU A 67 1.10 10.14 -15.77
N ASN A 68 1.06 10.97 -14.72
CA ASN A 68 0.79 12.40 -14.86
C ASN A 68 2.06 13.24 -15.11
N CYS A 69 3.14 12.97 -14.36
CA CYS A 69 4.42 13.70 -14.51
C CYS A 69 5.55 12.84 -15.09
N GLY A 70 5.32 11.54 -15.35
CA GLY A 70 6.32 10.61 -15.86
C GLY A 70 7.37 10.17 -14.84
N HIS A 71 7.38 10.74 -13.62
CA HIS A 71 8.36 10.43 -12.59
C HIS A 71 8.32 8.96 -12.16
N VAL A 72 9.49 8.35 -12.07
CA VAL A 72 9.67 6.95 -11.66
C VAL A 72 10.28 6.92 -10.27
N PHE A 73 9.64 6.22 -9.34
CA PHE A 73 10.08 6.11 -7.96
C PHE A 73 9.89 4.69 -7.42
N TRP A 74 10.65 4.37 -6.37
CA TRP A 74 10.61 3.08 -5.71
C TRP A 74 9.84 3.18 -4.41
N LYS A 75 9.06 2.15 -4.09
CA LYS A 75 8.34 2.08 -2.83
C LYS A 75 8.51 0.72 -2.18
N GLU A 76 8.85 0.76 -0.91
CA GLU A 76 9.04 -0.42 -0.08
C GLU A 76 7.69 -1.06 0.27
N SER A 77 7.70 -2.38 0.27
CA SER A 77 6.64 -3.24 0.77
C SER A 77 7.32 -4.33 1.59
N LYS A 78 6.87 -4.52 2.83
CA LYS A 78 7.37 -5.60 3.70
C LYS A 78 7.31 -6.93 2.95
N ALA A 79 8.42 -7.65 2.89
CA ALA A 79 8.39 -9.03 2.48
C ALA A 79 7.83 -9.81 3.66
N VAL A 80 6.55 -10.21 3.58
CA VAL A 80 6.00 -11.13 4.59
C VAL A 80 6.67 -12.47 4.33
N ILE A 81 7.80 -12.72 5.00
CA ILE A 81 8.28 -14.07 5.21
C ILE A 81 7.29 -14.67 6.20
N PHE A 82 6.38 -15.51 5.71
CA PHE A 82 5.60 -16.36 6.61
C PHE A 82 6.59 -17.14 7.46
N ASN A 83 6.59 -16.90 8.76
CA ASN A 83 7.22 -17.75 9.76
C ASN A 83 6.10 -18.31 10.63
#